data_AF-A0A743PLC2-F1
#
_entry.id   AF-A0A743PLC2-F1
#
_cell.length_a   1.000
_cell.length_b   1.000
_cell.length_c   1.000
_cell.angle_alpha   90.00
_cell.angle_beta   90.00
_cell.angle_gamma   90.00
#
_symmetry.space_group_name_H-M   'P 1'
#
loop_
_entity.id
_entity.type
_entity.pdbx_description
1 polymer ?
#
loop_
_entity_poly.entity_id
_entity_poly.type
_entity_poly.pdbx_seq_one_letter_code
_entity_poly.pdbx_strand_id
1 'polypeptide(L)' 'IGGRRPALQPDQIAQINRLVKSGHSRKQLAIIYDVSLSTVYKYSPFNIDK' A
#
# COMPACT_ATOMS: atom_id res chain seq x y z
N ILE A 1 -1.17 -22.70 -14.16
CA ILE A 1 -1.43 -21.40 -13.49
C ILE A 1 -0.10 -20.92 -12.93
N GLY A 2 0.63 -20.09 -13.69
CA GLY A 2 1.96 -19.62 -13.32
C GLY A 2 2.11 -18.17 -13.76
N GLY A 3 2.32 -17.28 -12.79
CA GLY A 3 2.49 -15.85 -13.01
C GLY A 3 3.42 -15.26 -11.95
N ARG A 4 3.93 -14.06 -12.22
CA ARG A 4 4.78 -13.34 -11.26
C ARG A 4 3.98 -13.13 -9.98
N ARG A 5 4.56 -13.55 -8.85
CA ARG A 5 3.95 -13.32 -7.54
C ARG A 5 3.71 -11.83 -7.34
N PRO A 6 2.53 -11.42 -6.84
CA PRO A 6 2.28 -10.03 -6.52
C PRO A 6 3.28 -9.55 -5.47
N ALA A 7 3.70 -8.28 -5.57
CA ALA A 7 4.69 -7.70 -4.66
C ALA A 7 4.18 -7.55 -3.21
N LEU A 8 2.86 -7.52 -3.01
CA LEU A 8 2.24 -7.37 -1.71
C LEU A 8 1.21 -8.48 -1.49
N GLN A 9 1.21 -9.03 -0.28
CA GLN A 9 0.19 -9.94 0.20
C GLN A 9 -1.09 -9.17 0.58
N PRO A 10 -2.27 -9.80 0.51
CA PRO A 10 -3.54 -9.16 0.87
C PRO A 10 -3.54 -8.56 2.29
N ASP A 11 -2.91 -9.23 3.26
CA ASP A 11 -2.78 -8.72 4.64
C ASP A 11 -1.94 -7.45 4.71
N GLN A 12 -0.87 -7.37 3.91
CA GLN A 12 0.00 -6.18 3.84
C GLN A 12 -0.75 -5.00 3.23
N ILE A 13 -1.60 -5.26 2.23
CA ILE A 13 -2.47 -4.24 1.62
C ILE A 13 -3.47 -3.70 2.66
N ALA A 14 -4.10 -4.58 3.44
CA ALA A 14 -5.02 -4.18 4.51
C ALA A 14 -4.31 -3.33 5.58
N GLN A 15 -3.09 -3.72 5.96
CA GLN A 15 -2.27 -2.98 6.91
C GLN A 15 -1.87 -1.60 6.39
N ILE A 16 -1.40 -1.51 5.14
CA ILE A 16 -1.08 -0.24 4.47
C ILE A 16 -2.30 0.68 4.48
N ASN A 17 -3.48 0.17 4.12
CA ASN A 17 -4.72 0.95 4.13
C ASN A 17 -5.08 1.47 5.52
N ARG A 18 -4.90 0.67 6.57
CA ARG A 18 -5.12 1.09 7.96
C ARG A 18 -4.14 2.18 8.38
N LEU A 19 -2.86 2.03 8.05
CA LEU A 19 -1.80 2.99 8.38
C LEU A 19 -1.97 4.31 7.62
N VAL A 20 -2.41 4.25 6.36
CA VAL A 20 -2.74 5.45 5.59
C VAL A 20 -3.92 6.19 6.21
N LYS A 21 -4.96 5.47 6.67
CA LYS A 21 -6.11 6.07 7.38
C LYS A 21 -5.71 6.67 8.73
N SER A 22 -4.72 6.11 9.42
CA SER A 22 -4.20 6.69 10.67
C SER A 22 -3.25 7.87 10.45
N GLY A 23 -3.01 8.29 9.21
CA GLY A 23 -2.24 9.49 8.87
C GLY A 23 -0.76 9.24 8.55
N HIS A 24 -0.31 7.99 8.37
CA HIS A 24 1.06 7.73 7.95
C HIS A 24 1.32 8.16 6.51
N SER A 25 2.54 8.67 6.26
CA SER A 25 2.96 9.06 4.92
C SER A 25 3.15 7.85 4.01
N ARG A 26 2.56 7.91 2.80
CA ARG A 26 2.70 6.87 1.77
C ARG A 26 4.16 6.67 1.33
N LYS A 27 5.01 7.70 1.45
CA LYS A 27 6.45 7.60 1.17
C LYS A 27 7.18 6.76 2.22
N GLN A 28 6.80 6.90 3.49
CA GLN A 28 7.36 6.08 4.57
C GLN A 28 6.94 4.62 4.40
N LEU A 29 5.67 4.38 4.07
CA LEU A 29 5.15 3.03 3.82
C LEU A 29 5.82 2.37 2.60
N ALA A 30 6.10 3.13 1.53
CA ALA A 30 6.85 2.61 0.38
C ALA A 30 8.23 2.05 0.77
N ILE A 31 8.96 2.75 1.65
CA ILE A 31 10.28 2.32 2.13
C ILE A 31 10.16 1.07 3.02
N ILE A 32 9.22 1.04 3.96
CA ILE A 32 9.07 -0.08 4.91
C ILE A 32 8.73 -1.38 4.21
N TYR A 33 7.86 -1.32 3.20
CA TYR A 33 7.38 -2.49 2.47
C TYR A 33 8.24 -2.81 1.24
N ASP A 34 9.34 -2.08 1.02
CA ASP A 34 10.23 -2.21 -0.14
C ASP A 34 9.47 -2.18 -1.48
N VAL A 35 8.52 -1.26 -1.61
CA VAL A 35 7.70 -1.09 -2.82
C VAL A 35 7.78 0.32 -3.36
N SER A 36 7.49 0.48 -4.65
CA SER A 36 7.41 1.80 -5.26
C SER A 36 6.22 2.59 -4.71
N LEU A 37 6.36 3.92 -4.69
CA LEU A 37 5.28 4.85 -4.30
C LEU A 37 4.00 4.62 -5.13
N SER A 38 4.16 4.34 -6.42
CA SER A 38 3.06 4.02 -7.35
C SER A 38 2.31 2.75 -6.95
N THR A 39 3.01 1.76 -6.39
CA THR A 39 2.39 0.55 -5.86
C THR A 39 1.52 0.88 -4.64
N VAL A 40 2.03 1.71 -3.72
CA VAL A 40 1.24 2.16 -2.56
C VAL A 40 -0.02 2.92 -3.00
N TYR A 41 0.09 3.82 -3.99
CA TYR A 41 -1.06 4.54 -4.55
C TYR A 41 -2.08 3.63 -5.25
N LYS A 42 -1.62 2.59 -5.94
CA LYS A 42 -2.49 1.61 -6.61
C LYS A 42 -3.39 0.87 -5.62
N TYR A 43 -2.86 0.51 -4.45
CA TYR A 43 -3.57 -0.28 -3.45
C TYR A 43 -4.27 0.57 -2.37
N SER A 44 -3.85 1.82 -2.20
CA SER A 44 -4.40 2.79 -1.26
C SER A 44 -4.76 4.10 -1.97
N PRO A 45 -5.84 4.10 -2.78
CA PRO A 45 -6.28 5.31 -3.45
C PRO A 45 -6.60 6.39 -2.40
N PHE A 46 -6.36 7.64 -2.75
CA PHE A 46 -6.62 8.78 -1.89
C PHE A 46 -8.14 8.97 -1.79
N ASN A 47 -8.80 8.24 -0.90
CA ASN A 47 -10.18 8.51 -0.56
C ASN A 47 -10.18 9.75 0.34
N ILE A 48 -10.60 10.87 -0.23
CA ILE A 48 -10.98 12.07 0.50
C ILE A 48 -12.33 11.73 1.12
N ASP A 49 -12.32 10.99 2.22
CA ASP A 49 -13.49 10.90 3.08
C ASP A 49 -13.53 12.23 3.83
N LYS A 50 -14.29 13.19 3.27
CA LYS A 50 -14.52 14.53 3.82
C LYS A 50 -15.50 14.47 4.99
#